data_AF-A0A662PQZ0-F1
#
_entry.id   AF-A0A662PQZ0-F1
#
_cell.length_a   1.000
_cell.length_b   1.000
_cell.length_c   1.000
_cell.angle_alpha   90.00
_cell.angle_beta   90.00
_cell.angle_gamma   90.00
#
_symmetry.space_group_name_H-M   'P 1'
#
loop_
_entity.id
_entity.type
_entity.pdbx_description
1 polymer ?
#
loop_
_entity_poly.entity_id
_entity_poly.type
_entity_poly.pdbx_seq_one_letter_code
_entity_poly.pdbx_strand_id
1 'polypeptide(L)'
;MDRFERDVELMAERLKKHYGQGIWSRIDEMKDRLTTLHKLNRVKINHSIMELVMGAYLIEKGYKVSLEHPLENDLVADIMAWKDGRSMIVEVETGFTSPENALDPQSYLTARVISKIARYSAFADKFSLATSPHNILQIPIILLKSRRRRDDVK
;
A
#
# COMPACT_ATOMS: atom_id res chain seq x y z
N MET A 1 -0.31 23.84 11.07
CA MET A 1 -0.05 22.47 10.60
C MET A 1 -1.01 21.53 11.31
N ASP A 2 -1.89 20.89 10.54
CA ASP A 2 -2.83 19.88 11.03
C ASP A 2 -2.09 18.67 11.63
N ARG A 3 -2.77 17.86 12.45
CA ARG A 3 -2.20 16.67 13.10
C ARG A 3 -1.69 15.67 12.06
N PHE A 4 -2.41 15.50 10.93
CA PHE A 4 -1.95 14.66 9.82
C PHE A 4 -0.62 15.14 9.24
N GLU A 5 -0.54 16.40 8.82
CA GLU A 5 0.67 16.98 8.21
C GLU A 5 1.87 16.85 9.15
N ARG A 6 1.64 17.04 10.45
CA ARG A 6 2.67 16.86 11.49
C ARG A 6 3.21 15.44 11.55
N ASP A 7 2.32 14.46 11.56
CA ASP A 7 2.70 13.06 11.69
C ASP A 7 3.42 12.56 10.42
N VAL A 8 2.98 12.99 9.23
CA VAL A 8 3.67 12.67 7.96
C VAL A 8 5.04 13.35 7.91
N GLU A 9 5.17 14.62 8.29
CA GLU A 9 6.45 15.33 8.35
C GLU A 9 7.43 14.65 9.32
N LEU A 10 6.96 14.33 10.55
CA LEU A 10 7.78 13.62 11.53
C LEU A 10 8.25 12.26 11.02
N MET A 11 7.40 11.52 10.32
CA MET A 11 7.78 10.24 9.74
C MET A 11 8.76 10.41 8.56
N ALA A 12 8.52 11.37 7.66
CA ALA A 12 9.42 11.68 6.56
C ALA A 12 10.84 12.00 7.08
N GLU A 13 10.95 12.84 8.10
CA GLU A 13 12.23 13.19 8.72
C GLU A 13 12.92 11.99 9.39
N ARG A 14 12.17 11.08 10.01
CA ARG A 14 12.72 9.82 10.54
C ARG A 14 13.25 8.93 9.42
N LEU A 15 12.51 8.80 8.31
CA LEU A 15 12.92 7.97 7.17
C LEU A 15 14.14 8.56 6.45
N LYS A 16 14.21 9.89 6.30
CA LYS A 16 15.38 10.60 5.75
C LYS A 16 16.64 10.35 6.57
N LYS A 17 16.53 10.40 7.89
CA LYS A 17 17.64 10.07 8.81
C LYS A 17 18.05 8.60 8.72
N HIS A 18 17.07 7.70 8.58
CA HIS A 18 17.32 6.26 8.52
C HIS A 18 18.01 5.82 7.23
N TYR A 19 17.54 6.30 6.06
CA TYR A 19 18.04 5.86 4.75
C TYR A 19 19.12 6.75 4.13
N GLY A 20 19.31 7.97 4.64
CA GLY A 20 20.34 8.90 4.16
C GLY A 20 19.94 9.72 2.93
N GLN A 21 20.82 10.65 2.55
CA GLN A 21 20.54 11.74 1.60
C GLN A 21 20.14 11.27 0.19
N GLY A 22 20.57 10.09 -0.23
CA GLY A 22 20.33 9.58 -1.59
C GLY A 22 18.84 9.42 -1.96
N ILE A 23 17.94 9.42 -0.98
CA ILE A 23 16.50 9.25 -1.22
C ILE A 23 15.63 10.39 -0.66
N TRP A 24 16.24 11.47 -0.16
CA TRP A 24 15.51 12.55 0.51
C TRP A 24 14.46 13.22 -0.38
N SER A 25 14.83 13.58 -1.61
CA SER A 25 13.91 14.22 -2.56
C SER A 25 12.67 13.36 -2.81
N ARG A 26 12.86 12.05 -2.92
CA ARG A 26 11.79 11.10 -3.19
C ARG A 26 10.89 10.90 -1.96
N ILE A 27 11.44 11.00 -0.75
CA ILE A 27 10.64 11.02 0.49
C ILE A 27 9.81 12.29 0.55
N ASP A 28 10.39 13.44 0.21
CA ASP A 28 9.66 14.72 0.17
C ASP A 28 8.53 14.70 -0.87
N GLU A 29 8.76 14.17 -2.07
CA GLU A 29 7.72 14.00 -3.09
C GLU A 29 6.53 13.17 -2.57
N MET A 30 6.80 12.06 -1.88
CA MET A 30 5.75 11.22 -1.28
C MET A 30 4.98 11.96 -0.18
N LYS A 31 5.70 12.67 0.70
CA LYS A 31 5.11 13.48 1.77
C LYS A 31 4.19 14.56 1.21
N ASP A 32 4.64 15.29 0.19
CA ASP A 32 3.90 16.38 -0.43
C ASP A 32 2.65 15.86 -1.14
N ARG A 33 2.75 14.68 -1.77
CA ARG A 33 1.60 13.99 -2.36
C ARG A 33 0.55 13.61 -1.31
N LEU A 34 0.96 12.97 -0.22
CA LEU A 34 0.03 12.60 0.87
C LEU A 34 -0.61 13.83 1.51
N THR A 35 0.15 14.90 1.70
CA THR A 35 -0.36 16.17 2.22
C THR A 35 -1.41 16.79 1.29
N THR A 36 -1.16 16.77 -0.02
CA THR A 36 -2.12 17.21 -1.03
C THR A 36 -3.41 16.37 -0.99
N LEU A 37 -3.29 15.06 -0.94
CA LEU A 37 -4.45 14.15 -0.91
C LEU A 37 -5.26 14.27 0.38
N HIS A 38 -4.61 14.54 1.51
CA HIS A 38 -5.29 14.79 2.78
C HIS A 38 -6.13 16.07 2.73
N LYS A 39 -5.62 17.14 2.12
CA LYS A 39 -6.38 18.38 1.90
C LYS A 39 -7.64 18.16 1.04
N LEU A 40 -7.62 17.13 0.19
CA LEU A 40 -8.75 16.70 -0.62
C LEU A 40 -9.64 15.63 0.08
N ASN A 41 -9.38 15.35 1.36
CA ASN A 41 -10.06 14.32 2.18
C ASN A 41 -9.99 12.90 1.61
N ARG A 42 -8.93 12.56 0.86
CA ARG A 42 -8.82 11.26 0.17
C ARG A 42 -8.09 10.17 0.95
N VAL A 43 -7.29 10.54 1.96
CA VAL A 43 -6.44 9.61 2.70
C VAL A 43 -6.62 9.73 4.22
N LYS A 44 -6.14 8.73 4.96
CA LYS A 44 -6.22 8.66 6.44
C LYS A 44 -4.85 8.39 7.02
N ILE A 45 -4.56 9.00 8.18
CA ILE A 45 -3.20 9.03 8.74
C ILE A 45 -2.56 7.65 8.91
N ASN A 46 -3.25 6.66 9.48
CA ASN A 46 -2.66 5.34 9.74
C ASN A 46 -2.23 4.63 8.44
N HIS A 47 -3.03 4.78 7.40
CA HIS A 47 -2.78 4.18 6.09
C HIS A 47 -1.65 4.93 5.37
N SER A 48 -1.69 6.28 5.36
CA SER A 48 -0.65 7.13 4.78
C SER A 48 0.74 6.97 5.42
N ILE A 49 0.82 6.74 6.73
CA ILE A 49 2.10 6.46 7.38
C ILE A 49 2.68 5.12 6.93
N MET A 50 1.85 4.08 6.79
CA MET A 50 2.30 2.78 6.29
C MET A 50 2.73 2.87 4.83
N GLU A 51 1.98 3.60 3.99
CA GLU A 51 2.37 3.88 2.61
C GLU A 51 3.74 4.56 2.53
N LEU A 52 3.98 5.60 3.34
CA LEU A 52 5.23 6.33 3.35
C LEU A 52 6.42 5.46 3.78
N VAL A 53 6.24 4.64 4.82
CA VAL A 53 7.28 3.69 5.30
C VAL A 53 7.60 2.65 4.24
N MET A 54 6.57 2.03 3.64
CA MET A 54 6.75 1.03 2.59
C MET A 54 7.33 1.63 1.31
N GLY A 55 6.90 2.84 0.94
CA GLY A 55 7.43 3.59 -0.17
C GLY A 55 8.93 3.87 0.01
N ALA A 56 9.34 4.41 1.16
CA ALA A 56 10.75 4.68 1.45
C ALA A 56 11.61 3.40 1.42
N TYR A 57 11.11 2.28 1.94
CA TYR A 57 11.78 0.98 1.82
C TYR A 57 11.97 0.55 0.36
N LEU A 58 10.93 0.64 -0.47
CA LEU A 58 11.02 0.27 -1.88
C LEU A 58 11.98 1.20 -2.65
N ILE A 59 11.97 2.49 -2.33
CA ILE A 59 12.89 3.48 -2.87
C ILE A 59 14.34 3.10 -2.59
N GLU A 60 14.67 2.75 -1.34
CA GLU A 60 16.01 2.28 -0.96
C GLU A 60 16.39 1.01 -1.71
N LYS A 61 15.43 0.10 -1.96
CA LYS A 61 15.64 -1.10 -2.79
C LYS A 61 15.76 -0.82 -4.30
N GLY A 62 15.79 0.44 -4.71
CA GLY A 62 16.01 0.86 -6.10
C GLY A 62 14.74 0.83 -6.97
N TYR A 63 13.56 0.77 -6.37
CA TYR A 63 12.31 0.93 -7.12
C TYR A 63 12.03 2.41 -7.37
N LYS A 64 11.43 2.76 -8.50
CA LYS A 64 10.61 3.97 -8.67
C LYS A 64 9.28 3.75 -7.96
N VAL A 65 8.76 4.74 -7.22
CA VAL A 65 7.56 4.58 -6.38
C VAL A 65 6.58 5.72 -6.63
N SER A 66 5.28 5.42 -6.67
CA SER A 66 4.16 6.36 -6.66
C SER A 66 3.15 5.90 -5.61
N LEU A 67 2.88 6.73 -4.60
CA LEU A 67 1.80 6.48 -3.65
C LEU A 67 0.45 6.85 -4.29
N GLU A 68 -0.64 6.22 -3.86
CA GLU A 68 -2.01 6.55 -4.29
C GLU A 68 -2.10 6.66 -5.82
N HIS A 69 -1.56 5.66 -6.52
CA HIS A 69 -1.37 5.69 -7.96
C HIS A 69 -2.70 5.37 -8.68
N PRO A 70 -3.21 6.27 -9.53
CA PRO A 70 -4.42 6.00 -10.29
C PRO A 70 -4.18 4.88 -11.30
N LEU A 71 -5.16 3.98 -11.41
CA LEU A 71 -5.26 2.90 -12.38
C LEU A 71 -6.50 3.12 -13.26
N GLU A 72 -6.82 2.14 -14.10
CA GLU A 72 -8.06 2.15 -14.89
C GLU A 72 -9.30 1.97 -14.00
N ASN A 73 -10.47 2.36 -14.51
CA ASN A 73 -11.79 2.20 -13.85
C ASN A 73 -11.87 2.86 -12.46
N ASP A 74 -11.30 4.06 -12.33
CA ASP A 74 -11.27 4.85 -11.09
C ASP A 74 -10.61 4.14 -9.89
N LEU A 75 -9.89 3.04 -10.14
CA LEU A 75 -9.12 2.37 -9.10
C LEU A 75 -7.89 3.20 -8.75
N VAL A 76 -7.52 3.19 -7.47
CA VAL A 76 -6.30 3.78 -6.97
C VAL A 76 -5.56 2.71 -6.18
N ALA A 77 -4.33 2.41 -6.59
CA ALA A 77 -3.45 1.50 -5.86
C ALA A 77 -2.70 2.28 -4.77
N ASP A 78 -2.62 1.70 -3.57
CA ASP A 78 -1.97 2.36 -2.44
C ASP A 78 -0.50 2.69 -2.78
N ILE A 79 0.22 1.72 -3.36
CA ILE A 79 1.60 1.90 -3.80
C ILE A 79 1.82 1.20 -5.13
N MET A 80 2.27 1.96 -6.13
CA MET A 80 2.80 1.42 -7.37
C MET A 80 4.32 1.58 -7.40
N ALA A 81 5.02 0.50 -7.76
CA ALA A 81 6.47 0.46 -7.80
C ALA A 81 7.00 -0.17 -9.09
N TRP A 82 8.12 0.35 -9.61
CA TRP A 82 8.75 -0.15 -10.84
C TRP A 82 10.23 -0.37 -10.65
N LYS A 83 10.75 -1.50 -11.13
CA LYS A 83 12.17 -1.82 -11.15
C LYS A 83 12.48 -2.82 -12.26
N ASP A 84 13.57 -2.61 -12.99
CA ASP A 84 14.06 -3.52 -14.04
C ASP A 84 12.99 -3.88 -15.09
N GLY A 85 12.19 -2.89 -15.50
CA GLY A 85 11.11 -3.07 -16.48
C GLY A 85 9.88 -3.82 -15.96
N ARG A 86 9.82 -4.15 -14.65
CA ARG A 86 8.69 -4.81 -14.01
C ARG A 86 7.98 -3.89 -13.03
N SER A 87 6.69 -4.13 -12.87
CA SER A 87 5.77 -3.40 -12.02
C SER A 87 5.35 -4.22 -10.79
N MET A 88 5.06 -3.53 -9.69
CA MET A 88 4.50 -4.11 -8.48
C MET A 88 3.47 -3.18 -7.88
N ILE A 89 2.31 -3.74 -7.55
CA ILE A 89 1.33 -3.08 -6.67
C ILE A 89 1.51 -3.63 -5.26
N VAL A 90 1.52 -2.73 -4.28
CA VAL A 90 1.47 -3.07 -2.85
C VAL A 90 0.26 -2.40 -2.24
N GLU A 91 -0.66 -3.20 -1.74
CA GLU A 91 -1.86 -2.74 -1.04
C GLU A 91 -1.65 -2.81 0.47
N VAL A 92 -1.99 -1.74 1.20
CA VAL A 92 -1.85 -1.63 2.64
C VAL A 92 -3.12 -2.13 3.33
N GLU A 93 -2.95 -3.06 4.27
CA GLU A 93 -3.99 -3.61 5.12
C GLU A 93 -3.71 -3.34 6.59
N THR A 94 -4.60 -2.56 7.22
CA THR A 94 -4.49 -2.13 8.62
C THR A 94 -5.27 -3.04 9.59
N GLY A 95 -6.09 -3.97 9.08
CA GLY A 95 -6.96 -4.82 9.91
C GLY A 95 -8.18 -4.08 10.48
N PHE A 96 -8.47 -2.86 10.02
CA PHE A 96 -9.65 -2.11 10.44
C PHE A 96 -10.93 -2.84 10.05
N THR A 97 -11.80 -3.09 11.03
CA THR A 97 -13.17 -3.57 10.82
C THR A 97 -14.14 -2.47 11.20
N SER A 98 -15.07 -2.15 10.31
CA SER A 98 -16.08 -1.15 10.56
C SER A 98 -17.18 -1.67 11.50
N PRO A 99 -17.87 -0.80 12.26
CA PRO A 99 -18.89 -1.22 13.23
C PRO A 99 -19.97 -2.14 12.65
N GLU A 100 -20.41 -1.88 11.42
CA GLU A 100 -21.42 -2.69 10.72
C GLU A 100 -20.96 -4.12 10.39
N ASN A 101 -19.65 -4.35 10.34
CA ASN A 101 -19.05 -5.67 10.07
C ASN A 101 -18.49 -6.33 11.34
N ALA A 102 -18.73 -5.75 12.52
CA ALA A 102 -18.17 -6.23 13.78
C ALA A 102 -18.72 -7.59 14.24
N LEU A 103 -19.86 -8.03 13.70
CA LEU A 103 -20.44 -9.35 14.01
C LEU A 103 -19.68 -10.51 13.37
N ASP A 104 -19.01 -10.28 12.24
CA ASP A 104 -18.13 -11.25 11.58
C ASP A 104 -16.91 -10.55 10.95
N PRO A 105 -15.96 -10.09 11.78
CA PRO A 105 -14.78 -9.37 11.33
C PRO A 105 -13.89 -10.24 10.42
N GLN A 106 -13.86 -11.55 10.67
CA GLN A 106 -12.99 -12.47 9.95
C GLN A 106 -13.43 -12.64 8.50
N SER A 107 -14.73 -12.88 8.26
CA SER A 107 -15.26 -12.97 6.91
C SER A 107 -15.13 -11.63 6.17
N TYR A 108 -15.38 -10.51 6.85
CA TYR A 108 -15.22 -9.18 6.27
C TYR A 108 -13.78 -8.91 5.81
N LEU A 109 -12.79 -9.11 6.69
CA LEU A 109 -11.38 -8.88 6.37
C LEU A 109 -10.89 -9.84 5.27
N THR A 110 -11.32 -11.10 5.31
CA THR A 110 -11.00 -12.08 4.26
C THR A 110 -11.56 -11.64 2.90
N ALA A 111 -12.83 -11.24 2.85
CA ALA A 111 -13.48 -10.75 1.63
C ALA A 111 -12.79 -9.49 1.10
N ARG A 112 -12.37 -8.56 1.98
CA ARG A 112 -11.62 -7.35 1.62
C ARG A 112 -10.28 -7.70 0.96
N VAL A 113 -9.53 -8.63 1.54
CA VAL A 113 -8.24 -9.10 0.99
C VAL A 113 -8.45 -9.77 -0.38
N ILE A 114 -9.44 -10.67 -0.50
CA ILE A 114 -9.78 -11.31 -1.79
C ILE A 114 -10.12 -10.25 -2.84
N SER A 115 -10.97 -9.29 -2.49
CA SER A 115 -11.41 -8.21 -3.37
C SER A 115 -10.24 -7.37 -3.87
N LYS A 116 -9.27 -7.06 -3.00
CA LYS A 116 -8.06 -6.33 -3.42
C LYS A 116 -7.18 -7.16 -4.34
N ILE A 117 -6.89 -8.42 -3.99
CA ILE A 117 -6.11 -9.30 -4.87
C ILE A 117 -6.78 -9.40 -6.24
N ALA A 118 -8.09 -9.64 -6.29
CA ALA A 118 -8.83 -9.80 -7.54
C ALA A 118 -8.82 -8.53 -8.40
N ARG A 119 -9.06 -7.35 -7.80
CA ARG A 119 -9.13 -6.08 -8.54
C ARG A 119 -7.77 -5.57 -8.98
N TYR A 120 -6.77 -5.60 -8.11
CA TYR A 120 -5.51 -4.88 -8.35
C TYR A 120 -4.42 -5.74 -8.98
N SER A 121 -4.42 -7.06 -8.74
CA SER A 121 -3.35 -7.94 -9.27
C SER A 121 -3.32 -8.05 -10.80
N ALA A 122 -4.38 -7.62 -11.48
CA ALA A 122 -4.42 -7.57 -12.94
C ALA A 122 -3.53 -6.45 -13.53
N PHE A 123 -3.22 -5.41 -12.75
CA PHE A 123 -2.55 -4.19 -13.21
C PHE A 123 -1.03 -4.16 -12.97
N ALA A 124 -0.43 -5.24 -12.44
CA ALA A 124 1.01 -5.31 -12.21
C ALA A 124 1.57 -6.73 -12.35
N ASP A 125 2.87 -6.83 -12.60
CA ASP A 125 3.59 -8.11 -12.71
C ASP A 125 3.63 -8.86 -11.37
N LYS A 126 3.68 -8.10 -10.27
CA LYS A 126 3.63 -8.61 -8.89
C LYS A 126 2.59 -7.85 -8.08
N PHE A 127 1.85 -8.59 -7.26
CA PHE A 127 0.94 -8.04 -6.26
C PHE A 127 1.43 -8.44 -4.87
N SER A 128 1.43 -7.50 -3.94
CA SER A 128 1.81 -7.73 -2.54
C SER A 128 0.83 -7.03 -1.59
N LEU A 129 0.73 -7.55 -0.37
CA LEU A 129 0.00 -6.90 0.71
C LEU A 129 1.01 -6.46 1.77
N ALA A 130 0.99 -5.17 2.12
CA ALA A 130 1.71 -4.64 3.26
C ALA A 130 0.78 -4.63 4.46
N THR A 131 1.22 -5.13 5.60
CA THR A 131 0.38 -5.19 6.80
C THR A 131 1.16 -4.94 8.06
N SER A 132 0.45 -4.52 9.11
CA SER A 132 1.04 -4.33 10.43
C SER A 132 1.33 -5.69 11.08
N PRO A 133 2.34 -5.79 11.97
CA PRO A 133 2.68 -7.05 12.62
C PRO A 133 1.53 -7.71 13.41
N HIS A 134 0.55 -6.91 13.86
CA HIS A 134 -0.61 -7.40 14.62
C HIS A 134 -1.76 -7.86 13.72
N ASN A 135 -1.72 -7.59 12.41
CA ASN A 135 -2.77 -7.97 11.49
C ASN A 135 -2.37 -9.23 10.71
N ILE A 136 -2.95 -10.37 11.10
CA ILE A 136 -2.72 -11.64 10.41
C ILE A 136 -3.71 -11.76 9.25
N LEU A 137 -3.21 -11.66 8.02
CA LEU A 137 -4.04 -11.76 6.83
C LEU A 137 -4.44 -13.21 6.54
N GLN A 138 -5.74 -13.45 6.44
CA GLN A 138 -6.28 -14.73 5.97
C GLN A 138 -6.39 -14.69 4.46
N ILE A 139 -5.45 -15.35 3.79
CA ILE A 139 -5.41 -15.44 2.32
C ILE A 139 -5.75 -16.86 1.90
N PRO A 140 -6.84 -17.08 1.15
CA PRO A 140 -7.14 -18.39 0.58
C PRO A 140 -5.97 -18.93 -0.24
N ILE A 141 -5.61 -20.20 -0.04
CA ILE A 141 -4.44 -20.84 -0.68
C ILE A 141 -4.47 -20.72 -2.21
N ILE A 142 -5.67 -20.77 -2.81
CA ILE A 142 -5.85 -20.61 -4.26
C ILE A 142 -5.30 -19.27 -4.79
N LEU A 143 -5.33 -18.22 -3.97
CA LEU A 143 -4.82 -16.90 -4.32
C LEU A 143 -3.31 -16.74 -4.10
N LEU A 144 -2.68 -17.64 -3.33
CA LEU A 144 -1.21 -17.69 -3.17
C LEU A 144 -0.53 -18.31 -4.39
N LYS A 145 -1.27 -19.04 -5.23
CA LYS A 145 -0.74 -19.58 -6.49
C LYS A 145 -0.54 -18.44 -7.50
N SER A 146 0.63 -18.41 -8.13
CA SER A 146 0.92 -17.49 -9.23
C SER A 146 -0.08 -17.70 -10.37
N ARG A 147 -0.42 -16.63 -11.12
CA ARG A 147 -1.36 -16.69 -12.26
C ARG A 147 -1.08 -17.90 -13.17
N ARG A 148 0.19 -18.14 -13.49
CA ARG A 148 0.66 -19.24 -14.35
C ARG A 148 0.37 -20.66 -13.82
N ARG A 149 0.15 -20.82 -12.50
CA ARG A 149 -0.11 -22.11 -11.84
C ARG A 149 -1.57 -22.27 -11.40
N ARG A 150 -2.45 -21.34 -11.79
CA ARG A 150 -3.89 -21.43 -11.49
C ARG A 150 -4.65 -22.25 -12.53
N ASP A 151 -4.07 -22.43 -13.72
CA ASP A 151 -4.65 -23.24 -14.81
C ASP A 151 -4.36 -24.75 -14.68
N ASP A 152 -3.52 -25.16 -13.72
CA ASP A 152 -3.15 -26.57 -13.47
C ASP A 152 -4.17 -27.33 -12.60
N VAL A 153 -5.34 -26.73 -12.33
CA VAL A 153 -6.46 -27.41 -11.67
C VAL A 153 -7.57 -27.57 -12.69
N LYS A 154 -7.50 -28.65 -13.46
CA LYS A 154 -8.63 -29.25 -14.16
C LYS A 154 -9.00 -30.55 -13.47
#